data_AF-A0A812PWI0-F1
#
_entry.id   AF-A0A812PWI0-F1
#
_cell.length_a   1.000
_cell.length_b   1.000
_cell.length_c   1.000
_cell.angle_alpha   90.00
_cell.angle_beta   90.00
_cell.angle_gamma   90.00
#
_symmetry.space_group_name_H-M   'P 1'
#
loop_
_entity.id
_entity.type
_entity.pdbx_description
1 polymer ?
#
loop_
_entity_poly.entity_id
_entity_poly.type
_entity_poly.pdbx_seq_one_letter_code
_entity_poly.pdbx_strand_id
1 'polypeptide(L)'
;MSKSSQSVHSSHGATEDGRSFEEGSYTNWHLGEPNNFDNQAENVAMMNFDMKEYSVEESKPGAWATGEWYDVSGNWRQPTAICEKDRGAEAQRCPDDWSSFEWSCYKRLDWHWDFHTASERCLEFDAHLVTIGTVEEQIF
;
A
#
# COMPACT_ATOMS: atom_id res chain seq x y z
N MET A 1 10.64 20.16 0.75
CA MET A 1 9.56 19.47 1.46
C MET A 1 9.41 18.10 0.80
N SER A 2 10.18 17.11 1.27
CA SER A 2 10.17 15.77 0.69
C SER A 2 8.97 15.01 1.22
N LYS A 3 7.97 14.75 0.36
CA LYS A 3 6.92 13.77 0.65
C LYS A 3 7.37 12.43 0.06
N SER A 4 8.23 11.71 0.79
CA SER A 4 8.52 10.30 0.50
C SER A 4 7.62 9.45 1.39
N SER A 5 6.34 9.33 1.03
CA SER A 5 5.39 8.52 1.79
C SER A 5 5.24 7.17 1.10
N GLN A 6 6.03 6.20 1.52
CA GLN A 6 5.99 4.81 1.07
C GLN A 6 4.80 4.12 1.74
N SER A 7 3.98 3.34 1.03
CA SER A 7 2.78 2.73 1.63
C SER A 7 2.61 1.28 1.25
N VAL A 8 2.38 0.43 2.24
CA VAL A 8 1.94 -0.96 2.07
C VAL A 8 0.43 -1.00 1.99
N HIS A 9 -0.10 -1.75 1.02
CA HIS A 9 -1.53 -2.01 0.91
C HIS A 9 -1.81 -3.46 0.54
N SER A 10 -3.03 -3.90 0.85
CA SER A 10 -3.57 -5.15 0.32
C SER A 10 -4.14 -4.85 -1.07
N SER A 11 -3.65 -5.52 -2.11
CA SER A 11 -4.20 -5.35 -3.46
C SER A 11 -5.52 -6.11 -3.56
N HIS A 12 -6.63 -5.39 -3.76
CA HIS A 12 -7.91 -6.04 -4.07
C HIS A 12 -7.75 -6.85 -5.35
N GLY A 13 -8.10 -8.13 -5.32
CA GLY A 13 -8.08 -9.00 -6.48
C GLY A 13 -6.80 -9.83 -6.68
N ALA A 14 -5.71 -9.63 -5.94
CA ALA A 14 -4.60 -10.60 -5.98
C ALA A 14 -5.05 -11.87 -5.24
N THR A 15 -5.15 -12.99 -5.96
CA THR A 15 -5.41 -14.29 -5.33
C THR A 15 -4.22 -14.73 -4.47
N GLU A 16 -4.39 -15.79 -3.67
CA GLU A 16 -3.32 -16.36 -2.81
C GLU A 16 -2.03 -16.73 -3.57
N ASP A 17 -2.07 -16.82 -4.90
CA ASP A 17 -0.92 -17.09 -5.76
C ASP A 17 -0.17 -15.84 -6.27
N GLY A 18 -0.69 -14.64 -5.97
CA GLY A 18 -0.12 -13.34 -6.36
C GLY A 18 -0.10 -13.07 -7.87
N ARG A 19 -0.71 -13.94 -8.70
CA ARG A 19 -0.61 -13.90 -10.17
C ARG A 19 -1.93 -13.77 -10.90
N SER A 20 -3.06 -14.01 -10.24
CA SER A 20 -4.39 -13.93 -10.87
C SER A 20 -5.25 -12.83 -10.25
N PHE A 21 -6.00 -12.13 -11.11
CA PHE A 21 -6.90 -11.03 -10.74
C PHE A 21 -8.37 -11.42 -10.93
N GLU A 22 -9.25 -10.99 -10.03
CA GLU A 22 -10.69 -11.01 -10.30
C GLU A 22 -11.02 -10.00 -11.41
N GLU A 23 -11.71 -10.46 -12.46
CA GLU A 23 -12.05 -9.66 -13.63
C GLU A 23 -12.92 -8.45 -13.21
N GLY A 24 -12.39 -7.22 -13.37
CA GLY A 24 -13.07 -5.98 -12.98
C GLY A 24 -12.58 -5.31 -11.70
N SER A 25 -11.58 -5.86 -11.02
CA SER A 25 -10.87 -5.17 -9.91
C SER A 25 -9.92 -4.09 -10.44
N TYR A 26 -9.85 -2.94 -9.74
CA TYR A 26 -8.90 -1.88 -10.06
C TYR A 26 -7.47 -2.30 -9.71
N THR A 27 -6.51 -1.95 -10.56
CA THR A 27 -5.08 -2.14 -10.26
C THR A 27 -4.27 -0.95 -10.75
N ASN A 28 -3.16 -0.69 -10.07
CA ASN A 28 -2.17 0.30 -10.49
C ASN A 28 -0.75 -0.28 -10.54
N TRP A 29 -0.62 -1.57 -10.90
CA TRP A 29 0.68 -2.23 -10.99
C TRP A 29 1.60 -1.53 -12.00
N HIS A 30 2.87 -1.39 -11.63
CA HIS A 30 3.90 -0.97 -12.57
C HIS A 30 4.03 -1.99 -13.70
N LEU A 31 4.44 -1.54 -14.90
CA LEU A 31 4.63 -2.44 -16.04
C LEU A 31 5.61 -3.57 -15.71
N GLY A 32 5.10 -4.81 -15.70
CA GLY A 32 5.88 -6.01 -15.38
C GLY A 32 5.63 -6.56 -13.98
N GLU A 33 4.85 -5.87 -13.15
CA GLU A 33 4.42 -6.33 -11.82
C GLU A 33 2.99 -6.91 -11.87
N PRO A 34 2.60 -7.78 -10.92
CA PRO A 34 3.46 -8.45 -9.93
C PRO A 34 4.39 -9.47 -10.59
N ASN A 35 5.67 -9.50 -10.19
CA ASN A 35 6.69 -10.33 -10.84
C ASN A 35 7.13 -11.56 -10.02
N ASN A 36 6.74 -11.66 -8.74
CA ASN A 36 7.15 -12.69 -7.78
C ASN A 36 8.67 -12.88 -7.81
N PHE A 37 9.43 -11.85 -7.42
CA PHE A 37 10.87 -11.80 -7.61
C PHE A 37 11.54 -13.04 -6.99
N ASP A 38 12.53 -13.61 -7.69
CA ASP A 38 13.22 -14.85 -7.27
C ASP A 38 12.28 -16.07 -7.10
N ASN A 39 11.16 -16.09 -7.83
CA ASN A 39 10.11 -17.11 -7.71
C ASN A 39 9.50 -17.23 -6.31
N GLN A 40 9.58 -16.17 -5.50
CA GLN A 40 8.89 -16.11 -4.22
C GLN A 40 7.57 -15.38 -4.40
N ALA A 41 6.48 -15.94 -3.85
CA ALA A 41 5.20 -15.25 -3.84
C ALA A 41 5.30 -14.03 -2.94
N GLU A 42 5.15 -12.84 -3.53
CA GLU A 42 5.19 -11.56 -2.84
C GLU A 42 3.76 -11.03 -2.78
N ASN A 43 3.05 -11.38 -1.70
CA ASN A 43 1.62 -11.07 -1.54
C ASN A 43 1.37 -9.66 -0.98
N VAL A 44 2.32 -8.75 -1.14
CA VAL A 44 2.31 -7.42 -0.55
C VAL A 44 2.66 -6.41 -1.62
N ALA A 45 1.80 -5.40 -1.79
CA ALA A 45 2.06 -4.30 -2.69
C ALA A 45 2.61 -3.11 -1.91
N MET A 46 3.62 -2.44 -2.48
CA MET A 46 4.07 -1.13 -2.03
C MET A 46 3.91 -0.09 -3.13
N MET A 47 3.68 1.15 -2.73
CA MET A 47 3.64 2.30 -3.64
C MET A 47 4.41 3.49 -3.08
N ASN A 48 4.68 4.48 -3.94
CA ASN A 48 5.35 5.74 -3.59
C ASN A 48 6.74 5.55 -2.95
N PHE A 49 7.48 4.54 -3.42
CA PHE A 49 8.83 4.23 -2.95
C PHE A 49 9.90 5.09 -3.67
N ASP A 50 10.84 5.64 -2.90
CA ASP A 50 12.03 6.33 -3.45
C ASP A 50 13.25 5.40 -3.39
N MET A 51 13.57 4.78 -4.53
CA MET A 51 14.74 3.88 -4.63
C MET A 51 16.08 4.60 -4.46
N LYS A 52 16.14 5.93 -4.62
CA LYS A 52 17.43 6.67 -4.59
C LYS A 52 18.09 6.67 -3.22
N GLU A 53 17.32 6.48 -2.15
CA GLU A 53 17.86 6.37 -0.80
C GLU A 53 18.58 5.03 -0.57
N TYR A 54 18.32 4.03 -1.41
CA TYR A 54 18.79 2.65 -1.23
C TYR A 54 19.72 2.12 -2.33
N SER A 55 19.68 2.67 -3.56
CA SER A 55 20.59 2.24 -4.63
C SER A 55 21.84 3.13 -4.70
N VAL A 56 23.01 2.54 -4.43
CA VAL A 56 24.33 3.17 -4.65
C VAL A 56 24.65 3.32 -6.15
N GLU A 57 23.95 2.58 -7.00
CA GLU A 57 23.99 2.78 -8.45
C GLU A 57 23.04 3.90 -8.85
N GLU A 58 23.56 4.85 -9.64
CA GLU A 58 22.87 6.03 -10.12
C GLU A 58 21.47 5.69 -10.65
N SER A 59 20.46 5.99 -9.82
CA SER A 59 19.12 6.40 -10.22
C SER A 59 18.66 5.85 -11.57
N LYS A 60 18.16 4.60 -11.56
CA LYS A 60 17.36 4.11 -12.69
C LYS A 60 16.28 5.17 -13.00
N PRO A 61 16.18 5.69 -14.24
CA PRO A 61 15.07 6.53 -14.63
C PRO A 61 13.78 5.70 -14.45
N GLY A 62 12.90 6.12 -13.53
CA GLY A 62 11.76 5.34 -13.05
C GLY A 62 11.69 5.23 -11.52
N ALA A 63 12.80 5.51 -10.82
CA ALA A 63 12.88 5.59 -9.35
C ALA A 63 12.25 6.86 -8.76
N TRP A 64 11.06 7.23 -9.23
CA TRP A 64 10.23 8.28 -8.64
C TRP A 64 8.93 7.64 -8.18
N ALA A 65 8.33 8.20 -7.13
CA ALA A 65 7.03 7.80 -6.63
C ALA A 65 5.95 8.04 -7.70
N THR A 66 5.82 7.11 -8.66
CA THR A 66 4.78 7.14 -9.70
C THR A 66 3.39 6.92 -9.11
N GLY A 67 3.34 6.36 -7.89
CA GLY A 67 2.11 5.86 -7.28
C GLY A 67 1.77 4.45 -7.74
N GLU A 68 2.49 3.90 -8.71
CA GLU A 68 2.31 2.53 -9.18
C GLU A 68 2.74 1.52 -8.11
N TRP A 69 2.15 0.33 -8.19
CA TRP A 69 2.33 -0.75 -7.23
C TRP A 69 3.44 -1.69 -7.69
N TYR A 70 4.23 -2.13 -6.72
CA TYR A 70 5.28 -3.12 -6.87
C TYR A 70 5.07 -4.20 -5.82
N ASP A 71 5.16 -5.47 -6.22
CA ASP A 71 5.14 -6.56 -5.26
C ASP A 71 6.47 -6.61 -4.52
N VAL A 72 6.40 -6.87 -3.22
CA VAL A 72 7.56 -6.95 -2.34
C VAL A 72 7.40 -8.02 -1.30
N SER A 73 8.53 -8.54 -0.84
CA SER A 73 8.56 -9.42 0.31
C SER A 73 7.86 -8.78 1.52
N GLY A 74 6.95 -9.52 2.15
CA GLY A 74 6.29 -9.06 3.37
C GLY A 74 7.25 -8.81 4.54
N ASN A 75 8.50 -9.27 4.47
CA ASN A 75 9.55 -9.00 5.45
C ASN A 75 10.29 -7.66 5.21
N TRP A 76 9.94 -6.92 4.15
CA TRP A 76 10.56 -5.64 3.83
C TRP A 76 10.10 -4.56 4.81
N ARG A 77 11.04 -3.92 5.52
CA ARG A 77 10.77 -3.02 6.67
C ARG A 77 10.95 -1.54 6.37
N GLN A 78 10.93 -1.15 5.10
CA GLN A 78 11.07 0.26 4.70
C GLN A 78 9.76 1.03 4.53
N PRO A 79 8.63 0.45 4.12
CA PRO A 79 7.45 1.26 3.87
C PRO A 79 6.76 1.67 5.18
N THR A 80 6.12 2.84 5.18
CA THR A 80 5.14 3.18 6.22
C THR A 80 3.81 2.50 5.91
N ALA A 81 2.97 2.29 6.91
CA ALA A 81 1.65 1.69 6.71
C ALA A 81 0.57 2.77 6.58
N ILE A 82 -0.44 2.52 5.75
CA ILE A 82 -1.71 3.22 5.81
C ILE A 82 -2.75 2.22 6.29
N CYS A 83 -3.43 2.56 7.37
CA CYS A 83 -4.57 1.81 7.89
C CYS A 83 -5.86 2.37 7.32
N GLU A 84 -6.83 1.50 7.06
CA GLU A 84 -8.16 1.80 6.56
C GLU A 84 -9.22 1.15 7.44
N LYS A 85 -10.34 1.85 7.63
CA LYS A 85 -11.58 1.27 8.16
C LYS A 85 -12.81 1.95 7.60
N ASP A 86 -13.90 1.20 7.53
CA ASP A 86 -15.22 1.74 7.21
C ASP A 86 -15.67 2.80 8.22
N ARG A 87 -16.36 3.84 7.74
CA ARG A 87 -17.05 4.82 8.59
C ARG A 87 -18.29 4.26 9.29
N GLY A 88 -18.66 3.02 8.97
CA GLY A 88 -19.89 2.37 9.43
C GLY A 88 -21.15 2.98 8.82
N ALA A 89 -22.28 2.30 9.02
CA ALA A 89 -23.59 2.64 8.44
C ALA A 89 -24.14 4.01 8.90
N GLU A 90 -23.61 4.58 9.98
CA GLU A 90 -24.04 5.88 10.53
C GLU A 90 -23.22 7.07 10.00
N ALA A 91 -22.30 6.85 9.05
CA ALA A 91 -21.44 7.88 8.46
C ALA A 91 -20.79 8.77 9.53
N GLN A 92 -20.29 8.16 10.60
CA GLN A 92 -19.58 8.91 11.62
C GLN A 92 -18.37 9.60 11.00
N ARG A 93 -18.11 10.82 11.48
CA ARG A 93 -16.89 11.54 11.14
C ARG A 93 -15.70 10.66 11.54
N CYS A 94 -14.67 10.60 10.70
CA CYS A 94 -13.45 9.90 11.05
C CYS A 94 -12.89 10.41 12.39
N PRO A 95 -12.26 9.53 13.20
CA PRO A 95 -11.62 9.94 14.44
C PRO A 95 -10.58 11.05 14.19
N ASP A 96 -10.20 11.77 15.25
CA ASP A 96 -9.14 12.76 15.16
C ASP A 96 -7.84 12.12 14.61
N ASP A 97 -7.13 12.86 13.76
CA ASP A 97 -5.92 12.41 13.05
C ASP A 97 -6.14 11.25 12.07
N TRP A 98 -7.37 11.08 11.56
CA TRP A 98 -7.69 10.23 10.41
C TRP A 98 -8.18 11.10 9.25
N SER A 99 -7.74 10.76 8.05
CA SER A 99 -8.22 11.39 6.81
C SER A 99 -9.43 10.63 6.29
N SER A 100 -10.34 11.34 5.63
CA SER A 100 -11.63 10.79 5.24
C SER A 100 -11.75 10.86 3.72
N PHE A 101 -11.98 9.71 3.09
CA PHE A 101 -12.33 9.61 1.67
C PHE A 101 -13.51 8.66 1.51
N GLU A 102 -14.54 9.11 0.80
CA GLU A 102 -15.81 8.39 0.61
C GLU A 102 -16.37 7.73 1.89
N TRP A 103 -16.42 6.40 1.93
CA TRP A 103 -16.98 5.59 3.00
C TRP A 103 -15.94 5.08 4.01
N SER A 104 -14.67 5.43 3.81
CA SER A 104 -13.54 4.94 4.64
C SER A 104 -12.83 6.07 5.39
N CYS A 105 -12.07 5.68 6.40
CA CYS A 105 -11.13 6.49 7.17
C CYS A 105 -9.73 5.92 7.04
N TYR A 106 -8.75 6.79 6.83
CA TYR A 106 -7.37 6.43 6.54
C TYR A 106 -6.41 7.05 7.57
N LYS A 107 -5.46 6.27 8.07
CA LYS A 107 -4.39 6.74 8.94
C LYS A 107 -3.03 6.26 8.46
N ARG A 108 -2.15 7.21 8.13
CA ARG A 108 -0.73 6.90 7.91
C ARG A 108 -0.03 6.76 9.26
N LEU A 109 0.74 5.70 9.42
CA LEU A 109 1.60 5.49 10.58
C LEU A 109 2.99 6.09 10.32
N ASP A 110 3.64 6.58 11.37
CA ASP A 110 4.91 7.32 11.26
C ASP A 110 6.17 6.43 11.31
N TRP A 111 6.02 5.10 11.36
CA TRP A 111 7.13 4.15 11.46
C TRP A 111 7.12 3.12 10.34
N HIS A 112 8.33 2.66 10.01
CA HIS A 112 8.57 1.61 9.02
C HIS A 112 8.48 0.23 9.68
N TRP A 113 7.68 -0.65 9.10
CA TRP A 113 7.40 -1.99 9.61
C TRP A 113 7.39 -3.00 8.47
N ASP A 114 7.62 -4.27 8.79
CA ASP A 114 7.24 -5.35 7.89
C ASP A 114 5.71 -5.43 7.78
N PHE A 115 5.22 -6.13 6.75
CA PHE A 115 3.79 -6.27 6.48
C PHE A 115 3.03 -6.83 7.69
N HIS A 116 3.57 -7.86 8.34
CA HIS A 116 2.91 -8.53 9.44
C HIS A 116 2.71 -7.57 10.63
N THR A 117 3.78 -6.90 11.06
CA THR A 117 3.70 -5.96 12.17
C THR A 117 2.86 -4.74 11.80
N ALA A 118 2.96 -4.24 10.57
CA ALA A 118 2.10 -3.17 10.06
C ALA A 118 0.61 -3.53 10.14
N SER A 119 0.26 -4.75 9.74
CA SER A 119 -1.10 -5.28 9.82
C SER A 119 -1.59 -5.36 11.26
N GLU A 120 -0.78 -5.89 12.18
CA GLU A 120 -1.13 -5.94 13.61
C GLU A 120 -1.35 -4.54 14.19
N ARG A 121 -0.55 -3.54 13.78
CA ARG A 121 -0.72 -2.15 14.20
C ARG A 121 -2.03 -1.54 13.71
N CYS A 122 -2.48 -1.86 12.49
CA CYS A 122 -3.78 -1.40 12.04
C CYS A 122 -4.92 -2.03 12.85
N LEU A 123 -4.78 -3.31 13.22
CA LEU A 123 -5.78 -4.00 14.06
C LEU A 123 -5.92 -3.37 15.45
N GLU A 124 -4.86 -2.78 16.02
CA GLU A 124 -4.93 -2.01 17.27
C GLU A 124 -5.89 -0.79 17.19
N PHE A 125 -6.22 -0.33 15.97
CA PHE A 125 -7.14 0.78 15.71
C PHE A 125 -8.53 0.36 15.21
N ASP A 126 -8.85 -0.94 15.29
CA ASP A 126 -10.05 -1.52 14.65
C ASP A 126 -10.08 -1.22 13.15
N ALA A 127 -8.93 -1.40 12.50
CA ALA A 127 -8.68 -1.11 11.10
C ALA A 127 -7.85 -2.24 10.48
N HIS A 128 -7.75 -2.25 9.15
CA HIS A 128 -6.86 -3.12 8.39
C HIS A 128 -5.86 -2.29 7.58
N LEU A 129 -4.87 -2.92 6.93
CA LEU A 129 -4.05 -2.21 5.94
C LEU A 129 -4.93 -1.75 4.78
N VAL A 130 -4.62 -0.58 4.22
CA VAL A 130 -5.43 0.02 3.15
C VAL A 130 -5.61 -0.93 1.97
N THR A 131 -6.76 -0.83 1.32
CA THR A 131 -7.10 -1.60 0.12
C THR A 131 -7.58 -0.67 -0.97
N ILE A 132 -6.69 -0.35 -1.92
CA ILE A 132 -6.99 0.64 -2.96
C ILE A 132 -7.85 -0.01 -4.06
N GLY A 133 -9.10 0.41 -4.14
CA GLY A 133 -10.10 -0.15 -5.06
C GLY A 133 -10.47 0.75 -6.24
N THR A 134 -10.00 2.00 -6.27
CA THR A 134 -10.33 2.96 -7.34
C THR A 134 -9.17 3.90 -7.70
N VAL A 135 -9.25 4.51 -8.89
CA VAL A 135 -8.32 5.57 -9.32
C VAL A 135 -8.41 6.78 -8.39
N GLU A 136 -9.61 7.14 -7.98
CA GLU A 136 -9.85 8.29 -7.12
C GLU A 136 -9.23 8.09 -5.73
N GLU A 137 -9.34 6.88 -5.17
CA GLU A 137 -8.69 6.50 -3.91
C GLU A 137 -7.16 6.46 -4.03
N GLN A 138 -6.63 5.97 -5.17
CA GLN A 138 -5.18 5.99 -5.43
C GLN A 138 -4.58 7.40 -5.44
N ILE A 139 -5.36 8.38 -5.90
CA ILE A 139 -4.93 9.78 -6.01
C ILE A 139 -5.02 10.50 -4.65
N PHE A 140 -5.95 10.07 -3.79
CA PHE A 140 -6.21 10.66 -2.48
C PHE A 140 -5.02 10.51 -1.52
#